data_AF-A0A2D5ZGB7-F1
#
_entry.id   AF-A0A2D5ZGB7-F1
#
_cell.length_a   1.000
_cell.length_b   1.000
_cell.length_c   1.000
_cell.angle_alpha   90.00
_cell.angle_beta   90.00
_cell.angle_gamma   90.00
#
_symmetry.space_group_name_H-M   'P 1'
#
loop_
_entity.id
_entity.type
_entity.pdbx_description
1 polymer ?
#
loop_
_entity_poly.entity_id
_entity_poly.type
_entity_poly.pdbx_seq_one_letter_code
_entity_poly.pdbx_strand_id
1 'polypeptide(L)'
;MMLYHTFQNGREPITCRPDAASLLRIPKQDSNETVPLLGYWEVDRSTESLNQVKSKLPGYAMFLKMQAYRRHWPELTQPAVRIFFVCQSQERMANVIDAITGLPAANAFRFCIQGDLEPKDLLNEPIWLATDGQRRAIIRASQ
;
A
#
# COMPACT_ATOMS: atom_id res chain seq x y z
N MET A 1 -2.52 -19.46 0.84
CA MET A 1 -1.34 -18.86 0.17
C MET A 1 -0.71 -17.87 1.14
N MET A 2 0.59 -17.97 1.42
CA MET A 2 1.28 -17.08 2.36
C MET A 2 1.77 -15.84 1.59
N LEU A 3 1.47 -14.63 2.07
CA LEU A 3 1.86 -13.35 1.44
C LEU A 3 3.33 -12.98 1.72
N TYR A 4 4.22 -13.96 1.86
CA TYR A 4 5.61 -13.76 2.26
C TYR A 4 6.55 -13.96 1.06
N HIS A 5 7.43 -12.98 0.84
CA HIS A 5 8.45 -13.03 -0.19
C HIS A 5 9.83 -12.78 0.40
N THR A 6 10.80 -13.58 -0.02
CA THR A 6 12.22 -13.36 0.27
C THR A 6 12.96 -13.12 -1.03
N PHE A 7 13.78 -12.08 -1.06
CA PHE A 7 14.64 -11.71 -2.18
C PHE A 7 16.09 -11.82 -1.74
N GLN A 8 16.91 -12.46 -2.57
CA GLN A 8 18.36 -12.54 -2.35
C GLN A 8 19.01 -11.25 -2.86
N ASN A 9 19.74 -10.52 -2.00
CA ASN A 9 20.45 -9.28 -2.37
C ASN A 9 21.94 -9.31 -2.00
N GLY A 10 22.56 -10.50 -2.03
CA GLY A 10 24.02 -10.68 -1.89
C GLY A 10 24.64 -10.43 -0.51
N ARG A 11 23.93 -9.80 0.43
CA ARG A 11 24.36 -9.63 1.83
C ARG A 11 23.41 -10.29 2.81
N GLU A 12 22.16 -9.84 2.81
CA GLU A 12 21.09 -10.38 3.65
C GLU A 12 19.80 -10.54 2.84
N PRO A 13 18.96 -11.54 3.18
CA PRO A 13 17.66 -11.71 2.55
C PRO A 13 16.75 -10.53 2.89
N ILE A 14 16.24 -9.87 1.85
CA ILE A 14 15.22 -8.83 1.99
C ILE A 14 13.85 -9.51 1.97
N THR A 15 12.95 -9.13 2.88
CA THR A 15 11.62 -9.74 2.94
C THR A 15 10.50 -8.72 2.73
N CYS A 16 9.41 -9.17 2.11
CA CYS A 16 8.17 -8.42 1.99
C CYS A 16 7.05 -9.30 2.57
N ARG A 17 6.36 -8.78 3.59
CA ARG A 17 5.34 -9.51 4.36
C ARG A 17 4.19 -8.58 4.77
N PRO A 18 3.30 -8.21 3.84
CA PRO A 18 2.05 -7.53 4.18
C PRO A 18 1.17 -8.39 5.10
N ASP A 19 0.34 -7.73 5.91
CA ASP A 19 -0.64 -8.37 6.79
C ASP A 19 -1.78 -9.02 5.99
N ALA A 20 -2.22 -8.34 4.93
CA ALA A 20 -3.26 -8.82 4.04
C ALA A 20 -3.05 -8.33 2.61
N ALA A 21 -3.79 -8.92 1.67
CA ALA A 21 -3.80 -8.45 0.29
C ALA A 21 -5.19 -8.62 -0.33
N SER A 22 -5.55 -7.71 -1.22
CA SER A 22 -6.84 -7.67 -1.91
C SER A 22 -6.66 -7.36 -3.40
N LEU A 23 -7.58 -7.87 -4.21
CA LEU A 23 -7.76 -7.50 -5.60
C LEU A 23 -9.10 -6.79 -5.73
N LEU A 24 -9.05 -5.53 -6.16
CA LEU A 24 -10.22 -4.71 -6.46
C LEU A 24 -10.29 -4.49 -7.96
N ARG A 25 -11.49 -4.48 -8.52
CA ARG A 25 -11.74 -3.99 -9.88
C ARG A 25 -12.37 -2.61 -9.76
N ILE A 26 -11.60 -1.58 -10.07
CA ILE A 26 -12.05 -0.18 -9.95
C ILE A 26 -12.48 0.34 -11.32
N PRO A 27 -13.52 1.20 -11.40
CA PRO A 27 -13.88 1.87 -12.63
C PRO A 27 -12.67 2.61 -13.23
N LYS A 28 -12.47 2.44 -14.54
CA LYS A 28 -11.53 3.26 -15.29
C LYS A 28 -12.20 4.60 -15.54
N GLN A 29 -11.46 5.69 -15.29
CA GLN A 29 -11.99 7.05 -15.50
C GLN A 29 -12.56 7.19 -16.91
N ASP A 30 -13.77 7.75 -17.00
CA ASP A 30 -14.50 8.02 -18.24
C ASP A 30 -14.76 6.78 -19.12
N SER A 31 -14.90 5.61 -18.50
CA SER A 31 -15.13 4.33 -19.19
C SER A 31 -16.01 3.38 -18.38
N ASN A 32 -16.75 2.53 -19.08
CA ASN A 32 -17.47 1.40 -18.46
C ASN A 32 -16.54 0.20 -18.16
N GLU A 33 -15.25 0.32 -18.46
CA GLU A 33 -14.24 -0.69 -18.14
C GLU A 33 -13.83 -0.64 -16.66
N THR A 34 -13.39 -1.78 -16.13
CA THR A 34 -12.71 -1.82 -14.82
C THR A 34 -11.24 -2.17 -14.99
N VAL A 35 -10.39 -1.57 -14.16
CA VAL A 35 -8.96 -1.89 -14.07
C VAL A 35 -8.65 -2.57 -12.74
N PRO A 36 -7.73 -3.56 -12.71
CA PRO A 36 -7.35 -4.22 -11.47
C PRO A 36 -6.45 -3.32 -10.62
N LEU A 37 -6.81 -3.20 -9.34
CA LEU A 37 -6.03 -2.59 -8.28
C LEU A 37 -5.68 -3.66 -7.23
N LEU A 38 -4.40 -3.89 -7.03
CA LEU A 38 -3.88 -4.72 -5.94
C LEU A 38 -3.61 -3.84 -4.72
N GLY A 39 -4.29 -4.16 -3.62
CA GLY A 39 -4.07 -3.57 -2.31
C GLY A 39 -3.26 -4.51 -1.43
N TYR A 40 -2.17 -4.04 -0.85
CA TYR A 40 -1.42 -4.73 0.20
C TYR A 40 -1.56 -3.95 1.49
N TRP A 41 -1.88 -4.61 2.59
CA TRP A 41 -2.30 -3.94 3.81
C TRP A 41 -1.25 -4.11 4.91
N GLU A 42 -1.04 -3.04 5.65
CA GLU A 42 -0.23 -2.96 6.86
C GLU A 42 -1.08 -2.27 7.93
N VAL A 43 -1.23 -2.93 9.08
CA VAL A 43 -1.93 -2.36 10.23
C VAL A 43 -0.90 -2.03 11.31
N ASP A 44 -0.62 -0.76 11.48
CA ASP A 44 0.29 -0.29 12.52
C ASP A 44 -0.41 -0.37 13.88
N ARG A 45 0.09 -1.27 14.73
CA ARG A 45 -0.36 -1.41 16.12
C ARG A 45 0.37 -0.47 17.07
N SER A 46 1.16 0.48 16.53
CA SER A 46 2.06 1.38 17.28
C SER A 46 3.11 0.65 18.13
N THR A 47 3.40 -0.61 17.80
CA THR A 47 4.43 -1.42 18.44
C THR A 47 5.77 -1.35 17.71
N GLU A 48 5.77 -0.87 16.47
CA GLU A 48 6.97 -0.77 15.64
C GLU A 48 7.58 0.63 15.74
N SER A 49 8.89 0.72 15.93
CA SER A 49 9.65 1.96 15.78
C SER A 49 9.63 2.44 14.32
N LEU A 50 9.90 3.73 14.09
CA LEU A 50 10.03 4.28 12.73
C LEU A 50 11.11 3.56 11.91
N ASN A 51 12.20 3.12 12.56
CA ASN A 51 13.25 2.34 11.90
C ASN A 51 12.76 0.95 11.45
N GLN A 52 11.89 0.30 12.24
CA GLN A 52 11.26 -0.96 11.84
C GLN A 52 10.28 -0.76 10.68
N VAL A 53 9.52 0.34 10.66
CA VAL A 53 8.67 0.66 9.50
C VAL A 53 9.53 0.91 8.25
N LYS A 54 10.60 1.69 8.38
CA LYS A 54 11.55 1.95 7.27
C LYS A 54 12.21 0.68 6.74
N SER A 55 12.50 -0.30 7.59
CA SER A 55 13.16 -1.55 7.16
C SER A 55 12.27 -2.43 6.27
N LYS A 56 10.95 -2.20 6.24
CA LYS A 56 10.02 -2.87 5.33
C LYS A 56 10.13 -2.38 3.88
N LEU A 57 10.52 -1.11 3.67
CA LEU A 57 10.47 -0.47 2.35
C LEU A 57 11.34 -1.13 1.28
N PRO A 58 12.58 -1.57 1.55
CA PRO A 58 13.37 -2.33 0.58
C PRO A 58 12.65 -3.59 0.09
N GLY A 59 11.89 -4.26 0.97
CA GLY A 59 11.05 -5.40 0.64
C GLY A 59 9.95 -5.06 -0.34
N TYR A 60 9.19 -4.01 -0.05
CA TYR A 60 8.17 -3.51 -0.97
C TYR A 60 8.74 -3.01 -2.30
N ALA A 61 9.90 -2.37 -2.28
CA ALA A 61 10.58 -1.92 -3.49
C ALA A 61 10.96 -3.10 -4.40
N MET A 62 11.56 -4.16 -3.84
CA MET A 62 11.84 -5.38 -4.60
C MET A 62 10.58 -6.09 -5.06
N PHE A 63 9.56 -6.15 -4.20
CA PHE A 63 8.28 -6.76 -4.51
C PHE A 63 7.60 -6.11 -5.73
N LEU A 64 7.59 -4.78 -5.79
CA LEU A 64 7.05 -4.02 -6.91
C LEU A 64 7.94 -4.14 -8.15
N LYS A 65 9.27 -3.97 -8.00
CA LYS A 65 10.24 -4.03 -9.10
C LYS A 65 10.20 -5.38 -9.82
N MET A 66 10.17 -6.48 -9.06
CA MET A 66 10.15 -7.85 -9.60
C MET A 66 8.75 -8.32 -9.99
N GLN A 67 7.73 -7.47 -9.81
CA GLN A 67 6.33 -7.82 -10.01
C GLN A 67 5.94 -9.12 -9.27
N ALA A 68 6.47 -9.31 -8.06
CA ALA A 68 6.30 -10.54 -7.29
C ALA A 68 4.83 -10.80 -6.90
N TYR A 69 3.97 -9.78 -7.00
CA TYR A 69 2.51 -9.92 -6.92
C TYR A 69 1.93 -10.89 -7.95
N ARG A 70 2.59 -11.16 -9.08
CA ARG A 70 2.18 -12.19 -10.04
C ARG A 70 2.19 -13.61 -9.47
N ARG A 71 2.89 -13.85 -8.35
CA ARG A 71 2.78 -15.12 -7.63
C ARG A 71 1.38 -15.31 -7.04
N HIS A 72 0.73 -14.22 -6.65
CA HIS A 72 -0.61 -14.24 -6.08
C HIS A 72 -1.69 -14.15 -7.15
N TRP A 73 -1.41 -13.40 -8.22
CA TRP A 73 -2.34 -13.12 -9.31
C TRP A 73 -1.62 -13.20 -10.66
N PRO A 74 -1.28 -14.41 -11.14
CA PRO A 74 -0.49 -14.60 -12.37
C PRO A 74 -1.19 -14.11 -13.63
N GLU A 75 -2.52 -14.03 -13.62
CA GLU A 75 -3.38 -13.64 -14.73
C GLU A 75 -3.46 -12.12 -14.95
N LEU A 76 -3.03 -11.31 -13.99
CA LEU A 76 -3.18 -9.85 -14.07
C LEU A 76 -2.10 -9.23 -14.95
N THR A 77 -2.56 -8.50 -15.97
CA THR A 77 -1.70 -7.70 -16.84
C THR A 77 -1.69 -6.26 -16.34
N GLN A 78 -0.52 -5.77 -15.93
CA GLN A 78 -0.26 -4.37 -15.53
C GLN A 78 -1.25 -3.80 -14.49
N PRO A 79 -1.50 -4.46 -13.34
CA PRO A 79 -2.37 -3.88 -12.32
C PRO A 79 -1.74 -2.65 -11.69
N ALA A 80 -2.58 -1.73 -11.21
CA ALA A 80 -2.13 -0.75 -10.24
C ALA A 80 -1.83 -1.47 -8.91
N VAL A 81 -0.76 -1.09 -8.23
CA VAL A 81 -0.40 -1.67 -6.92
C VAL A 81 -0.27 -0.56 -5.88
N ARG A 82 -0.90 -0.73 -4.73
CA ARG A 82 -0.86 0.19 -3.59
C ARG A 82 -0.61 -0.56 -2.29
N ILE A 83 0.12 0.07 -1.39
CA ILE A 83 0.29 -0.39 -0.01
C ILE A 83 -0.57 0.52 0.87
N PHE A 84 -1.63 -0.02 1.45
CA PHE A 84 -2.48 0.68 2.40
C PHE A 84 -1.94 0.48 3.81
N PHE A 85 -1.60 1.58 4.49
CA PHE A 85 -1.00 1.59 5.80
C PHE A 85 -1.91 2.30 6.78
N VAL A 86 -2.49 1.55 7.72
CA VAL A 86 -3.47 2.06 8.68
C VAL A 86 -2.76 2.38 9.99
N CYS A 87 -2.75 3.66 10.36
CA CYS A 87 -2.11 4.16 11.59
C CYS A 87 -3.10 4.30 12.75
N GLN A 88 -2.63 4.24 13.99
CA GLN A 88 -3.49 4.44 15.17
C GLN A 88 -3.92 5.89 15.37
N SER A 89 -3.08 6.86 14.99
CA SER A 89 -3.33 8.28 15.23
C SER A 89 -2.76 9.16 14.11
N GLN A 90 -3.23 10.41 14.04
CA GLN A 90 -2.73 11.39 13.06
C GLN A 90 -1.25 11.70 13.26
N GLU A 91 -0.82 11.88 14.51
CA GLU A 91 0.59 12.11 14.86
C GLU A 91 1.47 10.94 14.38
N ARG A 92 1.02 9.70 14.63
CA ARG A 92 1.74 8.52 14.17
C ARG A 92 1.83 8.46 12.65
N MET A 93 0.72 8.74 11.96
CA MET A 93 0.68 8.79 10.50
C MET A 93 1.66 9.82 9.94
N ALA A 94 1.68 11.04 10.48
CA ALA A 94 2.61 12.09 10.07
C ALA A 94 4.07 11.66 10.26
N ASN A 95 4.41 11.14 11.45
CA ASN A 95 5.76 10.65 11.75
C ASN A 95 6.21 9.53 10.81
N VAL A 96 5.31 8.61 10.43
CA VAL A 96 5.61 7.54 9.48
C VAL A 96 5.82 8.10 8.07
N ILE A 97 4.95 8.99 7.60
CA ILE A 97 5.05 9.61 6.28
C ILE A 97 6.39 10.35 6.16
N ASP A 98 6.73 11.18 7.14
CA ASP A 98 7.99 11.93 7.16
C ASP A 98 9.19 10.99 7.14
N ALA A 99 9.14 9.90 7.91
CA ALA A 99 10.23 8.93 8.00
C ALA A 99 10.47 8.13 6.71
N ILE A 100 9.44 7.95 5.87
CA ILE A 100 9.52 7.15 4.65
C ILE A 100 9.55 7.95 3.36
N THR A 101 9.21 9.23 3.40
CA THR A 101 9.20 10.09 2.20
C THR A 101 10.59 10.15 1.58
N GLY A 102 10.66 10.00 0.25
CA GLY A 102 11.91 9.94 -0.50
C GLY A 102 12.59 8.55 -0.51
N LEU A 103 12.09 7.57 0.23
CA LEU A 103 12.61 6.20 0.19
C LEU A 103 12.00 5.38 -0.96
N PRO A 104 12.68 4.29 -1.40
CA PRO A 104 12.15 3.39 -2.41
C PRO A 104 10.76 2.85 -2.05
N ALA A 105 9.87 2.78 -3.05
CA ALA A 105 8.46 2.38 -2.91
C ALA A 105 7.54 3.33 -2.12
N ALA A 106 8.03 4.42 -1.53
CA ALA A 106 7.19 5.34 -0.74
C ALA A 106 5.94 5.83 -1.50
N ASN A 107 6.08 6.13 -2.79
CA ASN A 107 4.98 6.59 -3.65
C ASN A 107 3.83 5.57 -3.83
N ALA A 108 4.07 4.28 -3.53
CA ALA A 108 3.04 3.25 -3.58
C ALA A 108 2.22 3.19 -2.28
N PHE A 109 2.69 3.81 -1.19
CA PHE A 109 1.99 3.83 0.09
C PHE A 109 0.84 4.83 0.11
N ARG A 110 -0.22 4.47 0.81
CA ARG A 110 -1.43 5.24 1.07
C ARG A 110 -1.79 5.09 2.53
N PHE A 111 -1.93 6.19 3.23
CA PHE A 111 -2.08 6.22 4.68
C PHE A 111 -3.48 6.66 5.07
N CYS A 112 -4.02 6.05 6.11
CA CYS A 112 -5.17 6.59 6.83
C CYS A 112 -4.97 6.34 8.32
N ILE A 113 -5.78 6.98 9.15
CA ILE A 113 -5.89 6.62 10.57
C ILE A 113 -7.03 5.62 10.74
N GLN A 114 -6.94 4.75 11.74
CA GLN A 114 -7.96 3.74 12.04
C GLN A 114 -9.33 4.38 12.32
N GLY A 115 -9.35 5.57 12.94
CA GLY A 115 -10.58 6.32 13.22
C GLY A 115 -11.32 6.84 11.98
N ASP A 116 -10.61 7.02 10.85
CA ASP A 116 -11.21 7.44 9.57
C ASP A 116 -11.74 6.24 8.76
N LEU A 117 -11.49 5.01 9.22
CA LEU A 117 -11.74 3.79 8.45
C LEU A 117 -13.13 3.22 8.75
N GLU A 118 -14.17 3.82 8.19
CA GLU A 118 -15.50 3.23 8.17
C GLU A 118 -15.77 2.45 6.87
N PRO A 119 -16.58 1.37 6.90
CA PRO A 119 -16.90 0.60 5.69
C PRO A 119 -17.46 1.44 4.53
N LYS A 120 -18.25 2.48 4.85
CA LYS A 120 -18.84 3.39 3.86
C LYS A 120 -17.81 4.32 3.20
N ASP A 121 -16.73 4.64 3.92
CA ASP A 121 -15.75 5.66 3.52
C ASP A 121 -14.53 5.03 2.82
N LEU A 122 -14.21 3.76 3.15
CA LEU A 122 -13.04 3.03 2.68
C LEU A 122 -12.72 3.20 1.18
N LEU A 123 -13.76 3.09 0.34
CA LEU A 123 -13.62 3.07 -1.11
C LEU A 123 -13.80 4.45 -1.75
N ASN A 124 -14.72 5.25 -1.22
CA ASN A 124 -15.26 6.41 -1.93
C ASN A 124 -14.80 7.75 -1.35
N GLU A 125 -14.50 7.81 -0.06
CA GLU A 125 -14.06 9.04 0.58
C GLU A 125 -12.55 9.23 0.42
N PRO A 126 -12.07 10.48 0.34
CA PRO A 126 -10.65 10.78 0.20
C PRO A 126 -9.89 10.62 1.53
N ILE A 127 -9.99 9.45 2.15
CA ILE A 127 -9.34 9.17 3.45
C ILE A 127 -7.87 8.74 3.31
N TRP A 128 -7.42 8.42 2.08
CA TRP A 128 -6.07 7.90 1.83
C TRP A 128 -5.08 9.00 1.47
N LEU A 129 -4.24 9.40 2.42
CA LEU A 129 -3.15 10.35 2.24
C LEU A 129 -1.97 9.68 1.52
N ALA A 130 -1.53 10.26 0.40
CA ALA A 130 -0.31 9.86 -0.29
C ALA A 130 0.90 10.67 0.21
N THR A 131 2.11 10.21 -0.11
CA THR A 131 3.37 10.88 0.26
C THR A 131 3.59 12.24 -0.42
N ASP A 132 2.72 12.63 -1.36
CA ASP A 132 2.69 13.96 -1.95
C ASP A 132 1.74 14.93 -1.22
N GLY A 133 1.22 14.52 -0.05
CA GLY A 133 0.30 15.31 0.77
C GLY A 133 -1.15 15.30 0.28
N GLN A 134 -1.46 14.63 -0.84
CA GLN A 134 -2.81 14.60 -1.39
C GLN A 134 -3.63 13.43 -0.87
N ARG A 135 -4.84 13.74 -0.40
CA ARG A 135 -5.85 12.76 0.00
C ARG A 135 -6.60 12.24 -1.24
N ARG A 136 -6.86 10.93 -1.28
CA ARG A 136 -7.45 10.25 -2.45
C ARG A 136 -8.45 9.19 -2.01
N ALA A 137 -9.51 9.03 -2.80
CA ALA A 137 -10.37 7.86 -2.72
C ALA A 137 -9.74 6.69 -3.49
N ILE A 138 -10.17 5.46 -3.19
CA ILE A 138 -9.78 4.28 -3.98
C ILE A 138 -10.52 4.28 -5.32
N ILE A 139 -11.83 4.54 -5.27
CA ILE A 139 -12.69 4.73 -6.43
C ILE A 139 -12.74 6.23 -6.71
N ARG A 140 -12.36 6.63 -7.92
CA ARG A 140 -12.63 8.00 -8.37
C ARG A 140 -14.09 8.07 -8.76
N ALA A 141 -14.85 8.98 -8.15
CA ALA A 141 -16.18 9.31 -8.66
C ALA A 141 -16.04 9.79 -10.10
N SER A 142 -16.82 9.21 -11.01
CA SER A 142 -17.04 9.80 -12.34
C SER A 142 -17.67 11.17 -12.11
N GLN A 143 -17.01 12.24 -12.55
CA GLN A 143 -17.67 13.55 -12.66
C GLN A 143 -18.50 13.59 -13.93
#